data_AF-A0A1Q4V6W2-F1
#
_entry.id   AF-A0A1Q4V6W2-F1
#
_cell.length_a   1.000
_cell.length_b   1.000
_cell.length_c   1.000
_cell.angle_alpha   90.00
_cell.angle_beta   90.00
_cell.angle_gamma   90.00
#
_symmetry.space_group_name_H-M   'P 1'
#
loop_
_entity.id
_entity.type
_entity.pdbx_description
1 polymer ?
#
loop_
_entity_poly.entity_id
_entity_poly.type
_entity_poly.pdbx_seq_one_letter_code
_entity_poly.pdbx_strand_id
1 'polypeptide(L)'
;MGDVRWGRTVIGAEAAHLQDLDGVIPEDSILAPGQRWSWTVSFSDPAGAEKALTHEQVLDGLARVVHGEHEGPEGWFLLGVRNWFTQPSDTRRTQSLTASQSSRVCQFARYGRTVFPAEEEKSLFGREQDADGTPADADAPAE
;
A
#
# COMPACT_ATOMS: atom_id res chain seq x y z
N MET A 1 -5.33 -0.22 -6.27
CA MET A 1 -5.50 -0.77 -4.90
C MET A 1 -6.65 0.02 -4.29
N GLY A 2 -7.61 -0.64 -3.66
CA GLY A 2 -8.74 0.03 -3.00
C GLY A 2 -8.35 0.69 -1.68
N ASP A 3 -9.36 1.11 -0.92
CA ASP A 3 -9.18 1.78 0.37
C ASP A 3 -8.35 0.95 1.36
N VAL A 4 -7.35 1.60 1.96
CA VAL A 4 -6.49 0.99 2.99
C VAL A 4 -7.13 1.21 4.36
N ARG A 5 -7.38 0.12 5.09
CA ARG A 5 -7.98 0.11 6.43
C ARG A 5 -6.96 -0.39 7.44
N TRP A 6 -6.80 0.36 8.53
CA TRP A 6 -5.95 -0.02 9.65
C TRP A 6 -6.80 -0.70 10.72
N GLY A 7 -6.46 -1.93 11.07
CA GLY A 7 -7.05 -2.69 12.15
C GLY A 7 -6.08 -2.81 13.31
N ARG A 8 -6.61 -2.93 14.53
CA ARG A 8 -5.83 -3.25 15.72
C ARG A 8 -5.88 -4.75 15.96
N THR A 9 -4.77 -5.33 16.43
CA THR A 9 -4.70 -6.76 16.75
C THR A 9 -3.81 -7.01 17.97
N VAL A 10 -3.81 -8.23 18.48
CA VAL A 10 -2.89 -8.67 19.54
C VAL A 10 -2.06 -9.82 18.98
N ILE A 11 -0.76 -9.80 19.28
CA ILE A 11 0.16 -10.89 18.96
C ILE A 11 0.72 -11.48 20.25
N GLY A 12 0.85 -12.80 20.28
CA GLY A 12 1.27 -13.57 21.46
C GLY A 12 0.47 -14.88 21.57
N ALA A 13 0.90 -15.75 22.48
CA ALA A 13 0.17 -16.99 22.76
C ALA A 13 -1.28 -16.66 23.17
N GLU A 14 -2.24 -17.47 22.70
CA GLU A 14 -3.67 -17.33 23.02
C GLU A 14 -4.30 -15.99 22.62
N ALA A 15 -3.65 -15.16 21.80
CA ALA A 15 -4.17 -13.83 21.43
C ALA A 15 -5.53 -13.89 20.70
N ALA A 16 -5.83 -15.01 20.02
CA ALA A 16 -7.11 -15.26 19.39
C ALA A 16 -8.29 -15.30 20.38
N HIS A 17 -8.04 -15.64 21.66
CA HIS A 17 -9.08 -15.67 22.69
C HIS A 17 -9.54 -14.28 23.16
N LEU A 18 -8.83 -13.22 22.77
CA LEU A 18 -9.23 -11.84 23.06
C LEU A 18 -10.20 -11.28 22.02
N GLN A 19 -10.44 -12.00 20.92
CA GLN A 19 -11.41 -11.62 19.92
C GLN A 19 -12.82 -12.02 20.37
N ASP A 20 -13.78 -11.12 20.22
CA ASP A 20 -15.19 -11.45 20.34
C ASP A 20 -15.68 -12.25 19.12
N LEU A 21 -16.98 -12.55 19.08
CA LEU A 21 -17.60 -13.31 17.99
C LEU A 21 -17.50 -12.61 16.63
N ASP A 22 -17.33 -11.29 16.62
CA ASP A 22 -17.17 -10.48 15.41
C ASP A 22 -15.68 -10.27 15.05
N GLY A 23 -14.75 -10.90 15.78
CA GLY A 23 -13.32 -10.78 15.57
C GLY A 23 -12.72 -9.48 16.13
N VAL A 24 -13.49 -8.70 16.89
CA VAL A 24 -13.08 -7.41 17.45
C VAL A 24 -12.42 -7.63 18.80
N ILE A 25 -11.33 -6.90 19.06
CA ILE A 25 -10.64 -6.92 20.35
C ILE A 25 -10.99 -5.62 21.09
N PRO A 26 -11.66 -5.68 22.27
CA PRO A 26 -11.99 -4.50 23.07
C PRO A 26 -10.74 -3.69 23.44
N GLU A 27 -10.84 -2.36 23.43
CA GLU A 27 -9.67 -1.48 23.65
C GLU A 27 -9.08 -1.59 25.05
N ASP A 28 -9.91 -1.95 26.02
CA ASP A 28 -9.63 -2.14 27.44
C ASP A 28 -9.23 -3.58 27.79
N SER A 29 -9.03 -4.44 26.77
CA SER A 29 -8.57 -5.81 26.97
C SER A 29 -7.24 -5.86 27.74
N ILE A 30 -7.23 -6.63 28.83
CA ILE A 30 -6.01 -6.89 29.61
C ILE A 30 -5.20 -7.97 28.89
N LEU A 31 -3.99 -7.61 28.48
CA LEU A 31 -3.08 -8.53 27.81
C LEU A 31 -2.39 -9.46 28.82
N ALA A 32 -2.33 -10.74 28.48
CA ALA A 32 -1.57 -11.73 29.24
C ALA A 32 -0.04 -11.49 29.09
N PRO A 33 0.79 -12.02 30.02
CA PRO A 33 2.24 -11.97 29.88
C PRO A 33 2.71 -12.53 28.53
N GLY A 34 3.50 -11.75 27.80
CA GLY A 34 3.99 -12.12 26.47
C GLY A 34 3.08 -11.74 25.29
N GLN A 35 1.86 -11.24 25.56
CA GLN A 35 1.03 -10.62 24.55
C GLN A 35 1.38 -9.13 24.39
N ARG A 36 1.26 -8.61 23.16
CA ARG A 36 1.42 -7.18 22.87
C ARG A 36 0.43 -6.71 21.82
N TRP A 37 0.03 -5.46 21.92
CA TRP A 37 -0.73 -4.78 20.87
C TRP A 37 0.08 -4.67 19.59
N SER A 38 -0.62 -4.83 18.48
CA SER A 38 -0.10 -4.70 17.12
C SER A 38 -1.23 -4.19 16.21
N TRP A 39 -0.97 -4.15 14.91
CA TRP A 39 -1.91 -3.68 13.92
C TRP A 39 -1.88 -4.55 12.67
N THR A 40 -2.95 -4.48 11.90
CA THR A 40 -3.08 -5.11 10.58
C THR A 40 -3.50 -4.04 9.58
N VAL A 41 -3.09 -4.23 8.33
CA VAL A 41 -3.51 -3.37 7.22
C VAL A 41 -4.30 -4.21 6.25
N SER A 42 -5.56 -3.86 6.04
CA SER A 42 -6.42 -4.49 5.05
C SER A 42 -6.60 -3.57 3.84
N PHE A 43 -6.64 -4.15 2.64
CA PHE A 43 -6.90 -3.43 1.40
C PHE A 43 -7.55 -4.36 0.38
N SER A 44 -8.27 -3.78 -0.58
CA SER A 44 -8.76 -4.53 -1.73
C SER A 44 -7.75 -4.48 -2.87
N ASP A 45 -7.45 -5.63 -3.46
CA ASP A 45 -6.71 -5.67 -4.73
C ASP A 45 -7.60 -5.19 -5.90
N PRO A 46 -7.04 -4.94 -7.10
CA PRO A 46 -7.84 -4.51 -8.25
C PRO A 46 -8.87 -5.53 -8.75
N ALA A 47 -8.75 -6.80 -8.36
CA ALA A 47 -9.77 -7.82 -8.63
C ALA A 47 -10.91 -7.79 -7.58
N GLY A 48 -10.86 -6.86 -6.63
CA GLY A 48 -11.85 -6.69 -5.57
C GLY A 48 -11.66 -7.65 -4.40
N ALA A 49 -10.60 -8.47 -4.38
CA ALA A 49 -10.37 -9.39 -3.28
C ALA A 49 -9.71 -8.67 -2.10
N GLU A 50 -10.30 -8.82 -0.92
CA GLU A 50 -9.75 -8.28 0.32
C GLU A 50 -8.47 -9.05 0.71
N LYS A 51 -7.44 -8.30 1.08
CA LYS A 51 -6.16 -8.79 1.57
C LYS A 51 -5.88 -8.12 2.91
N ALA A 52 -5.24 -8.86 3.81
CA ALA A 52 -4.75 -8.34 5.07
C ALA A 52 -3.24 -8.60 5.19
N LEU A 53 -2.53 -7.63 5.74
CA LEU A 53 -1.11 -7.71 6.08
C LEU A 53 -0.94 -7.54 7.59
N THR A 54 -0.11 -8.39 8.18
CA THR A 54 0.31 -8.22 9.56
C THR A 54 1.31 -7.07 9.68
N HIS A 55 1.43 -6.49 10.87
CA HIS A 55 2.47 -5.51 11.20
C HIS A 55 3.87 -5.94 10.71
N GLU A 56 4.26 -7.19 10.92
CA GLU A 56 5.57 -7.71 10.51
C GLU A 56 5.74 -7.74 8.99
N GLN A 57 4.70 -8.13 8.24
CA GLN A 57 4.73 -8.10 6.79
C GLN A 57 4.86 -6.68 6.24
N VAL A 58 4.18 -5.71 6.86
CA VAL A 58 4.30 -4.31 6.47
C VAL A 58 5.69 -3.74 6.81
N LEU A 59 6.26 -4.10 7.95
CA LEU A 59 7.65 -3.73 8.29
C LEU A 59 8.66 -4.34 7.31
N ASP A 60 8.47 -5.60 6.91
CA ASP A 60 9.33 -6.23 5.89
C ASP A 60 9.21 -5.52 4.53
N GLY A 61 7.98 -5.22 4.09
CA GLY A 61 7.75 -4.43 2.88
C GLY A 61 8.41 -3.05 2.94
N LEU A 62 8.27 -2.36 4.07
CA LEU A 62 8.90 -1.07 4.31
C LEU A 62 10.43 -1.18 4.30
N ALA A 63 11.00 -2.20 4.92
CA ALA A 63 12.45 -2.45 4.91
C ALA A 63 12.96 -2.68 3.48
N ARG A 64 12.24 -3.44 2.65
CA ARG A 64 12.59 -3.62 1.23
C ARG A 64 12.51 -2.32 0.43
N VAL A 65 11.50 -1.48 0.69
CA VAL A 65 11.41 -0.15 0.05
C VAL A 65 12.59 0.73 0.47
N VAL A 66 12.90 0.77 1.76
CA VAL A 66 13.91 1.68 2.33
C VAL A 66 15.33 1.22 1.98
N HIS A 67 15.61 -0.07 2.14
CA HIS A 67 16.96 -0.64 2.04
C HIS A 67 17.23 -1.41 0.75
N GLY A 68 16.20 -1.66 -0.08
CA GLY A 68 16.39 -2.32 -1.38
C GLY A 68 17.08 -1.44 -2.41
N GLU A 69 17.64 -2.05 -3.44
CA GLU A 69 18.12 -1.31 -4.62
C GLU A 69 16.98 -1.19 -5.63
N HIS A 70 16.51 0.03 -5.89
CA HIS A 70 15.43 0.31 -6.84
C HIS A 70 15.97 1.19 -7.96
N GLU A 71 16.32 0.57 -9.08
CA GLU A 71 16.78 1.28 -10.27
C GLU A 71 15.60 1.84 -11.08
N GLY A 72 15.84 2.89 -11.86
CA GLY A 72 14.85 3.47 -12.75
C GLY A 72 13.76 4.31 -12.07
N PRO A 73 12.61 4.53 -12.73
CA PRO A 73 11.54 5.42 -12.25
C PRO A 73 10.97 5.02 -10.89
N GLU A 74 10.97 3.72 -10.56
CA GLU A 74 10.49 3.19 -9.28
C GLU A 74 11.26 3.81 -8.09
N GLY A 75 12.57 4.00 -8.22
CA GLY A 75 13.39 4.61 -7.17
C GLY A 75 12.96 6.04 -6.82
N TRP A 76 12.52 6.82 -7.82
CA TRP A 76 11.99 8.17 -7.60
C TRP A 76 10.69 8.15 -6.79
N PHE A 77 9.81 7.23 -7.15
CA PHE A 77 8.52 7.05 -6.48
C PHE A 77 8.63 6.55 -5.04
N LEU A 78 9.70 5.83 -4.72
CA LEU A 78 10.00 5.33 -3.37
C LEU A 78 10.79 6.34 -2.51
N LEU A 79 11.31 7.41 -3.10
CA LEU A 79 12.09 8.43 -2.39
C LEU A 79 11.29 9.08 -1.25
N GLY A 80 9.99 9.32 -1.45
CA GLY A 80 9.12 9.89 -0.43
C GLY A 80 8.98 8.99 0.80
N VAL A 81 8.82 7.68 0.59
CA VAL A 81 8.75 6.69 1.69
C VAL A 81 10.09 6.59 2.41
N ARG A 82 11.20 6.57 1.66
CA ARG A 82 12.56 6.57 2.22
C ARG A 82 12.82 7.78 3.09
N ASN A 83 12.56 8.97 2.55
CA ASN A 83 12.77 10.22 3.27
C ASN A 83 11.96 10.24 4.57
N TRP A 84 10.67 9.91 4.50
CA TRP A 84 9.79 9.77 5.66
C TRP A 84 10.36 8.81 6.71
N PHE A 85 10.84 7.62 6.29
CA PHE A 85 11.38 6.63 7.22
C PHE A 85 12.70 7.07 7.86
N THR A 86 13.52 7.87 7.16
CA THR A 86 14.78 8.39 7.72
C THR A 86 14.59 9.57 8.68
N GLN A 87 13.39 10.17 8.74
CA GLN A 87 13.11 11.24 9.71
C GLN A 87 13.14 10.73 11.16
N PRO A 88 13.51 11.59 12.13
CA PRO A 88 13.38 11.30 13.55
C PRO A 88 11.95 10.85 13.91
N SER A 89 11.82 10.01 14.94
CA SER A 89 10.53 9.40 15.31
C SER A 89 9.42 10.43 15.57
N ASP A 90 9.75 11.55 16.20
CA ASP A 90 8.77 12.58 16.55
C ASP A 90 8.28 13.32 15.30
N THR A 91 9.17 13.61 14.36
CA THR A 91 8.83 14.20 13.05
C THR A 91 8.04 13.22 12.19
N ARG A 92 8.36 11.93 12.25
CA ARG A 92 7.66 10.91 11.47
C ARG A 92 6.22 10.72 11.92
N ARG A 93 5.96 10.85 13.23
CA ARG A 93 4.61 10.75 13.82
C ARG A 93 3.69 11.88 13.40
N THR A 94 4.23 13.04 13.03
CA THR A 94 3.43 14.18 12.55
C THR A 94 3.22 14.18 11.04
N GLN A 95 3.92 13.30 10.31
CA GLN A 95 3.83 13.19 8.85
C GLN A 95 3.15 11.88 8.45
N SER A 96 2.02 12.00 7.76
CA SER A 96 1.34 10.84 7.18
C SER A 96 1.89 10.55 5.79
N LEU A 97 2.06 9.27 5.47
CA LEU A 97 2.32 8.84 4.10
C LEU A 97 1.10 9.16 3.23
N THR A 98 1.32 9.53 1.96
CA THR A 98 0.23 9.67 1.00
C THR A 98 -0.43 8.31 0.71
N ALA A 99 -1.63 8.32 0.12
CA ALA A 99 -2.30 7.09 -0.29
C ALA A 99 -1.45 6.26 -1.29
N SER A 100 -0.81 6.96 -2.24
CA SER A 100 0.12 6.38 -3.22
C SER A 100 1.32 5.71 -2.55
N GLN A 101 1.96 6.39 -1.60
CA GLN A 101 3.08 5.85 -0.81
C GLN A 101 2.67 4.63 0.03
N SER A 102 1.52 4.72 0.70
CA SER A 102 0.99 3.64 1.53
C SER A 102 0.66 2.39 0.68
N SER A 103 0.07 2.59 -0.49
CA SER A 103 -0.17 1.54 -1.48
C SER A 103 1.12 0.83 -1.89
N ARG A 104 2.19 1.57 -2.20
CA ARG A 104 3.48 0.98 -2.57
C ARG A 104 4.07 0.12 -1.45
N VAL A 105 4.05 0.61 -0.21
CA VAL A 105 4.51 -0.19 0.95
C VAL A 105 3.72 -1.50 1.05
N CYS A 106 2.39 -1.46 0.88
CA CYS A 106 1.55 -2.66 0.90
C CYS A 106 1.85 -3.61 -0.27
N GLN A 107 2.10 -3.09 -1.47
CA GLN A 107 2.46 -3.90 -2.63
C GLN A 107 3.83 -4.55 -2.47
N PHE A 108 4.83 -3.85 -1.92
CA PHE A 108 6.14 -4.43 -1.61
C PHE A 108 6.05 -5.47 -0.49
N ALA A 109 5.28 -5.22 0.56
CA ALA A 109 5.02 -6.18 1.64
C ALA A 109 4.38 -7.47 1.10
N ARG A 110 3.47 -7.36 0.13
CA ARG A 110 2.71 -8.51 -0.38
C ARG A 110 3.40 -9.24 -1.53
N TYR A 111 3.93 -8.49 -2.49
CA TYR A 111 4.40 -8.98 -3.78
C TYR A 111 5.90 -8.79 -4.00
N GLY A 112 6.59 -8.07 -3.10
CA GLY A 112 8.01 -7.76 -3.23
C GLY A 112 8.35 -6.71 -4.29
N ARG A 113 7.35 -6.18 -5.00
CA ARG A 113 7.46 -5.16 -6.05
C ARG A 113 6.13 -4.43 -6.24
N THR A 114 6.17 -3.31 -6.95
CA THR A 114 4.95 -2.66 -7.45
C THR A 114 4.37 -3.48 -8.61
N VAL A 115 3.14 -3.95 -8.44
CA VAL A 115 2.39 -4.74 -9.46
C VAL A 115 1.31 -3.88 -10.11
N PHE A 116 0.83 -2.89 -9.38
CA PHE A 116 -0.23 -2.00 -9.80
C PHE A 116 0.27 -0.56 -9.70
N PRO A 117 0.49 0.12 -10.84
CA PRO A 117 0.95 1.50 -10.83
C PRO A 117 -0.09 2.40 -10.17
N ALA A 118 0.38 3.38 -9.42
CA ALA A 118 -0.50 4.41 -8.86
C ALA A 118 -1.02 5.31 -9.99
N GLU A 119 -2.21 5.92 -9.82
CA GLU A 119 -2.79 6.80 -10.85
C GLU A 119 -1.87 7.99 -11.20
N GLU A 120 -1.11 8.48 -10.21
CA GLU A 120 -0.09 9.53 -10.37
C GLU A 120 1.02 9.11 -11.36
N GLU A 121 1.37 7.82 -11.42
CA GLU A 121 2.40 7.30 -12.33
C GLU A 121 1.89 7.24 -13.77
N LYS A 122 0.61 6.92 -13.95
CA LYS A 122 -0.05 6.95 -15.27
C LYS A 122 -0.07 8.37 -15.83
N SER A 123 -0.31 9.37 -14.98
CA SER A 123 -0.31 10.78 -15.38
C SER A 123 1.10 11.30 -15.74
N LEU A 124 2.13 10.85 -15.02
CA LEU A 124 3.51 11.32 -15.20
C LEU A 124 4.22 10.75 -16.44
N PHE A 125 3.84 9.57 -16.92
CA PHE A 125 4.54 8.88 -18.02
C PHE A 125 3.72 8.55 -19.25
N GLY A 126 2.47 9.00 -19.33
CA GLY A 126 1.72 8.96 -20.58
C GLY A 126 0.22 8.89 -20.36
N ARG A 127 -0.46 9.94 -20.83
CA ARG A 127 -1.82 9.79 -21.36
C ARG A 127 -1.75 8.63 -22.35
N GLU A 128 -2.39 7.52 -22.01
CA GLU A 128 -2.69 6.45 -22.96
C GLU A 128 -3.24 7.17 -24.20
N GLN A 129 -2.50 7.12 -25.32
CA GLN A 129 -3.08 7.53 -26.58
C GLN A 129 -4.23 6.56 -26.78
N ASP A 130 -5.45 7.08 -26.68
CA ASP A 130 -6.63 6.39 -27.20
C ASP A 130 -6.27 5.98 -28.63
N ALA A 131 -5.99 4.70 -28.82
CA ALA A 131 -5.84 4.10 -30.13
C ALA A 131 -7.24 3.97 -30.73
N ASP A 132 -7.88 5.11 -31.01
CA ASP A 132 -9.00 5.17 -31.93
C ASP A 132 -8.43 5.41 -33.33
N GLY A 133 -7.97 4.30 -33.91
CA GLY A 133 -7.53 4.25 -35.28
C GLY A 133 -8.74 4.46 -36.20
N THR A 134 -8.96 5.69 -36.61
CA THR A 134 -9.63 5.99 -37.88
C THR A 134 -8.72 6.88 -38.72
N PRO A 135 -7.95 6.32 -39.67
CA PRO A 135 -7.50 7.10 -40.81
C PRO A 135 -8.64 7.10 -41.84
N ALA A 136 -9.37 8.20 -41.95
CA ALA A 136 -10.16 8.46 -43.13
C ALA A 136 -9.48 9.59 -43.90
N ASP A 137 -8.63 9.15 -44.81
CA ASP A 137 -8.03 9.92 -45.89
C ASP A 137 -9.05 10.83 -46.57
N ALA A 138 -8.53 11.94 -47.07
CA ALA A 138 -9.23 12.82 -47.98
C ALA A 138 -9.52 12.11 -49.30
N ASP A 139 -10.76 12.16 -49.78
CA ASP A 139 -11.02 12.48 -51.19
C ASP A 139 -12.48 12.89 -51.41
N ALA A 140 -12.67 14.05 -52.04
CA ALA A 140 -13.92 14.42 -52.71
C ALA A 140 -13.93 13.70 -54.09
N PRO A 141 -15.07 13.46 -54.76
CA PRO A 141 -15.73 14.56 -55.49
C PRO A 141 -17.27 14.43 -55.71
N ALA A 142 -17.83 15.59 -56.11
CA ALA A 142 -18.97 15.85 -57.01
C ALA A 142 -20.33 15.16 -56.80
N GLU A 143 -21.38 15.97 -56.57
CA GLU A 143 -22.33 16.47 -57.60
C GLU A 143 -23.07 17.72 -57.10
#